data_AF-A0A6A6PS32-F1
#
_entry.id   AF-A0A6A6PS32-F1
#
_cell.length_a   1.000
_cell.length_b   1.000
_cell.length_c   1.000
_cell.angle_alpha   90.00
_cell.angle_beta   90.00
_cell.angle_gamma   90.00
#
_symmetry.space_group_name_H-M   'P 1'
#
loop_
_entity.id
_entity.type
_entity.pdbx_description
1 polymer ?
#
loop_
_entity_poly.entity_id
_entity_poly.type
_entity_poly.pdbx_seq_one_letter_code
_entity_poly.pdbx_strand_id
1 'polypeptide(L)'
;MDQRFQRIDLSFQSAQESKLAQSIVDSLAFPEMQSRYQAITDHHSRTFEWMFSDTDSQYHKWLHAQSSIFWVCGEAGSGKSTLMRYLRGEFESRALLETWAGDRQLMLAAHYFWIPGSPLQKSLEGMLRTLLHQLLKDQSDLLPTACPARWAQTQGSAHMINEPWIYAELVDAVANLGTRGDLAICFFIDGLDECEERSHPKLNQLLRRLSNLPHVKICMSSRPWTAFKREFEGNTETILLHELNLRDIFEYDFRDGISAYSFVPPSLEASPTKILIYTTVLKAQGVFLWASIVMDGICTRLVHQSATEVLPYLDDFPPDLETHFERQIFSRIDATYR
;
A
#
# COMPACT_ATOMS: atom_id res chain seq x y z
N MET A 1 33.14 -45.35 14.26
CA MET A 1 32.59 -44.44 15.30
C MET A 1 32.51 -43.00 14.78
N ASP A 2 33.33 -42.61 13.80
CA ASP A 2 33.44 -41.23 13.25
C ASP A 2 32.20 -40.65 12.56
N GLN A 3 31.47 -41.40 11.74
CA GLN A 3 30.36 -40.84 10.94
C GLN A 3 29.20 -40.30 11.79
N ARG A 4 29.06 -40.78 13.04
CA ARG A 4 27.98 -40.37 13.95
C ARG A 4 28.35 -39.06 14.67
N PHE A 5 29.62 -38.89 15.04
CA PHE A 5 30.13 -37.64 15.62
C PHE A 5 30.15 -36.51 14.60
N GLN A 6 30.61 -36.78 13.37
CA GLN A 6 30.58 -35.79 12.28
C GLN A 6 29.17 -35.30 11.94
N ARG A 7 28.17 -36.19 11.99
CA ARG A 7 26.76 -35.81 11.79
C ARG A 7 26.20 -34.96 12.95
N ILE A 8 26.62 -35.24 14.18
CA ILE A 8 26.20 -34.47 15.36
C ILE A 8 26.81 -33.07 15.32
N ASP A 9 28.10 -32.94 14.99
CA ASP A 9 28.78 -31.64 14.87
C ASP A 9 28.18 -30.77 13.75
N LEU A 10 27.91 -31.35 12.57
CA LEU A 10 27.23 -30.63 11.48
C LEU A 10 25.81 -30.19 11.88
N SER A 11 25.06 -31.05 12.58
CA SER A 11 23.71 -30.70 13.05
C SER A 11 23.72 -29.59 14.09
N PHE A 12 24.74 -29.55 14.95
CA PHE A 12 24.91 -28.52 15.97
C PHE A 12 25.29 -27.18 15.35
N GLN A 13 26.22 -27.19 14.39
CA GLN A 13 26.58 -25.99 13.62
C GLN A 13 25.39 -25.42 12.83
N SER A 14 24.63 -26.27 12.13
CA SER A 14 23.43 -25.81 11.41
C SER A 14 22.36 -25.22 12.34
N ALA A 15 22.20 -25.79 13.54
CA ALA A 15 21.24 -25.27 14.52
C ALA A 15 21.69 -23.91 15.11
N GLN A 16 23.00 -23.71 15.26
CA GLN A 16 23.57 -22.46 15.75
C GLN A 16 23.46 -21.35 14.69
N GLU A 17 23.76 -21.66 13.43
CA GLU A 17 23.59 -20.72 12.31
C GLU A 17 22.12 -20.32 12.13
N SER A 18 21.19 -21.27 12.22
CA SER A 18 19.75 -20.99 12.14
C SER A 18 19.27 -20.04 13.25
N LYS A 19 19.74 -20.24 14.49
CA LYS A 19 19.42 -19.32 15.60
C LYS A 19 20.00 -17.92 15.39
N LEU A 20 21.22 -17.84 14.87
CA LEU A 20 21.86 -16.56 14.57
C LEU A 20 21.09 -15.81 13.48
N ALA A 21 20.76 -16.51 12.40
CA ALA A 21 19.97 -15.98 11.31
C ALA A 21 18.64 -15.42 11.79
N GLN A 22 17.92 -16.20 12.60
CA GLN A 22 16.65 -15.76 13.19
C GLN A 22 16.85 -14.49 14.04
N SER A 23 17.93 -14.41 14.81
CA SER A 23 18.21 -13.24 15.64
C SER A 23 18.48 -11.97 14.82
N ILE A 24 19.16 -12.08 13.67
CA ILE A 24 19.37 -10.95 12.75
C ILE A 24 18.03 -10.52 12.14
N VAL A 25 17.21 -11.47 11.69
CA VAL A 25 15.87 -11.18 11.17
C VAL A 25 15.02 -10.49 12.25
N ASP A 26 15.01 -11.01 13.47
CA ASP A 26 14.24 -10.47 14.58
C ASP A 26 14.68 -9.04 14.95
N SER A 27 15.97 -8.71 14.78
CA SER A 27 16.47 -7.35 15.00
C SER A 27 15.91 -6.30 14.02
N LEU A 28 15.43 -6.73 12.84
CA LEU A 28 14.74 -5.84 11.90
C LEU A 28 13.33 -5.48 12.39
N ALA A 29 12.69 -6.37 13.16
CA ALA A 29 11.31 -6.21 13.62
C ALA A 29 11.15 -5.00 14.56
N PHE A 30 9.96 -4.41 14.56
CA PHE A 30 9.51 -3.42 15.54
C PHE A 30 8.00 -3.60 15.79
N PRO A 31 7.49 -3.23 16.98
CA PRO A 31 6.14 -3.62 17.40
C PRO A 31 5.02 -3.21 16.43
N GLU A 32 5.10 -2.01 15.83
CA GLU A 32 4.04 -1.49 14.96
C GLU A 32 4.19 -1.86 13.48
N MET A 33 5.13 -2.75 13.12
CA MET A 33 5.49 -3.06 11.73
C MET A 33 4.30 -3.53 10.88
N GLN A 34 3.35 -4.25 11.48
CA GLN A 34 2.17 -4.78 10.77
C GLN A 34 0.89 -3.97 11.01
N SER A 35 0.91 -3.03 11.96
CA SER A 35 -0.32 -2.37 12.44
C SER A 35 -1.03 -1.59 11.34
N ARG A 36 -0.28 -0.86 10.49
CA ARG A 36 -0.90 -0.13 9.38
C ARG A 36 -1.54 -1.08 8.37
N TYR A 37 -0.84 -2.13 7.95
CA TYR A 37 -1.38 -3.11 7.00
C TYR A 37 -2.68 -3.73 7.51
N GLN A 38 -2.72 -4.13 8.79
CA GLN A 38 -3.89 -4.73 9.44
C GLN A 38 -5.07 -3.74 9.56
N ALA A 39 -4.79 -2.45 9.77
CA ALA A 39 -5.80 -1.41 9.89
C ALA A 39 -6.42 -0.99 8.53
N ILE A 40 -5.82 -1.36 7.40
CA ILE A 40 -6.42 -1.11 6.08
C ILE A 40 -7.63 -2.03 5.94
N THR A 41 -8.79 -1.48 5.61
CA THR A 41 -9.99 -2.27 5.35
C THR A 41 -9.80 -3.10 4.08
N ASP A 42 -10.38 -4.30 4.05
CA ASP A 42 -10.43 -5.08 2.83
C ASP A 42 -11.22 -4.33 1.74
N HIS A 43 -10.84 -4.57 0.49
CA HIS A 43 -11.59 -4.05 -0.65
C HIS A 43 -12.99 -4.66 -0.67
N HIS A 44 -13.92 -3.94 -1.29
CA HIS A 44 -15.24 -4.48 -1.52
C HIS A 44 -15.22 -5.42 -2.73
N SER A 45 -15.94 -6.53 -2.64
CA SER A 45 -15.92 -7.64 -3.64
C SER A 45 -16.19 -7.27 -5.10
N ARG A 46 -16.72 -6.07 -5.36
CA ARG A 46 -17.03 -5.55 -6.70
C ARG A 46 -16.21 -4.32 -7.11
N THR A 47 -15.11 -4.05 -6.40
CA THR A 47 -14.24 -2.89 -6.66
C THR A 47 -12.90 -3.37 -7.18
N PHE A 48 -12.24 -2.55 -8.00
CA PHE A 48 -10.92 -2.81 -8.59
C PHE A 48 -10.83 -3.99 -9.57
N GLU A 49 -11.92 -4.69 -9.90
CA GLU A 49 -11.91 -5.76 -10.92
C GLU A 49 -11.34 -5.29 -12.27
N TRP A 50 -11.55 -4.00 -12.58
CA TRP A 50 -11.04 -3.37 -13.79
C TRP A 50 -9.51 -3.40 -13.90
N MET A 51 -8.79 -3.58 -12.78
CA MET A 51 -7.32 -3.72 -12.75
C MET A 51 -6.81 -4.90 -13.57
N PHE A 52 -7.56 -6.00 -13.60
CA PHE A 52 -7.17 -7.26 -14.25
C PHE A 52 -8.08 -7.62 -15.43
N SER A 53 -9.19 -6.91 -15.61
CA SER A 53 -10.22 -7.26 -16.60
C SER A 53 -9.78 -7.16 -18.06
N ASP A 54 -8.72 -6.41 -18.35
CA ASP A 54 -8.23 -6.16 -19.71
C ASP A 54 -6.72 -6.40 -19.76
N THR A 55 -6.28 -7.15 -20.78
CA THR A 55 -4.86 -7.31 -21.09
C THR A 55 -4.17 -5.98 -21.42
N ASP A 56 -4.94 -4.95 -21.76
CA ASP A 56 -4.46 -3.58 -21.98
C ASP A 56 -4.50 -2.68 -20.72
N SER A 57 -4.80 -3.23 -19.53
CA SER A 57 -4.72 -2.45 -18.30
C SER A 57 -3.29 -1.95 -18.05
N GLN A 58 -3.16 -0.81 -17.38
CA GLN A 58 -1.85 -0.25 -17.03
C GLN A 58 -1.03 -1.18 -16.14
N TYR A 59 -1.71 -2.04 -15.35
CA TYR A 59 -1.05 -3.03 -14.52
C TYR A 59 -0.41 -4.15 -15.36
N HIS A 60 -1.14 -4.67 -16.35
CA HIS A 60 -0.59 -5.62 -17.33
C HIS A 60 0.56 -5.00 -18.12
N LYS A 61 0.36 -3.78 -18.66
CA LYS A 61 1.39 -3.04 -19.38
C LYS A 61 2.65 -2.88 -18.54
N TRP A 62 2.53 -2.52 -17.28
CA TRP A 62 3.65 -2.40 -16.37
C TRP A 62 4.43 -3.69 -16.21
N LEU A 63 3.75 -4.83 -16.00
CA LEU A 63 4.42 -6.11 -15.81
C LEU A 63 5.18 -6.58 -17.07
N HIS A 64 4.68 -6.22 -18.26
CA HIS A 64 5.35 -6.51 -19.53
C HIS A 64 6.36 -5.44 -19.97
N ALA A 65 6.29 -4.24 -19.42
CA ALA A 65 7.18 -3.14 -19.76
C ALA A 65 8.57 -3.28 -19.15
N GLN A 66 9.53 -2.58 -19.77
CA GLN A 66 10.86 -2.35 -19.18
C GLN A 66 10.81 -1.41 -17.98
N SER A 67 9.75 -0.60 -17.84
CA SER A 67 9.57 0.23 -16.65
C SER A 67 9.43 -0.66 -15.41
N SER A 68 10.19 -0.36 -14.38
CA SER A 68 10.12 -1.07 -13.11
C SER A 68 9.08 -0.49 -12.16
N ILE A 69 8.47 0.66 -12.47
CA ILE A 69 7.61 1.38 -11.53
C ILE A 69 6.17 1.49 -12.06
N PHE A 70 5.23 1.05 -11.23
CA PHE A 70 3.80 1.33 -11.35
C PHE A 70 3.38 2.31 -10.28
N TRP A 71 2.78 3.42 -10.69
CA TRP A 71 2.41 4.50 -9.79
C TRP A 71 0.89 4.67 -9.70
N VAL A 72 0.36 4.39 -8.50
CA VAL A 72 -1.03 4.62 -8.13
C VAL A 72 -1.16 6.03 -7.55
N CYS A 73 -1.55 6.98 -8.39
CA CYS A 73 -1.82 8.36 -7.99
C CYS A 73 -3.29 8.55 -7.61
N GLY A 74 -3.56 9.38 -6.61
CA GLY A 74 -4.95 9.78 -6.35
C GLY A 74 -5.15 10.63 -5.11
N GLU A 75 -6.33 11.21 -5.01
CA GLU A 75 -6.71 12.09 -3.91
C GLU A 75 -6.79 11.37 -2.56
N ALA A 76 -6.76 12.13 -1.46
CA ALA A 76 -7.00 11.58 -0.13
C ALA A 76 -8.39 10.92 -0.08
N GLY A 77 -8.50 9.73 0.52
CA GLY A 77 -9.78 9.02 0.61
C GLY A 77 -10.26 8.34 -0.68
N SER A 78 -9.46 8.32 -1.76
CA SER A 78 -9.79 7.61 -3.02
C SER A 78 -9.54 6.09 -2.98
N GLY A 79 -9.12 5.52 -1.85
CA GLY A 79 -8.93 4.06 -1.72
C GLY A 79 -7.55 3.53 -2.14
N LYS A 80 -6.52 4.37 -2.30
CA LYS A 80 -5.15 3.95 -2.67
C LYS A 80 -4.60 2.82 -1.78
N SER A 81 -4.62 2.98 -0.45
CA SER A 81 -4.13 1.95 0.48
C SER A 81 -4.90 0.63 0.36
N THR A 82 -6.21 0.70 0.11
CA THR A 82 -7.07 -0.46 -0.13
C THR A 82 -6.69 -1.16 -1.43
N LEU A 83 -6.48 -0.42 -2.51
CA LEU A 83 -5.97 -0.97 -3.78
C LEU A 83 -4.57 -1.58 -3.61
N MET A 84 -3.66 -0.91 -2.90
CA MET A 84 -2.31 -1.43 -2.64
C MET A 84 -2.33 -2.74 -1.82
N ARG A 85 -3.25 -2.87 -0.86
CA ARG A 85 -3.49 -4.13 -0.13
C ARG A 85 -4.08 -5.20 -1.04
N TYR A 86 -5.05 -4.84 -1.88
CA TYR A 86 -5.65 -5.73 -2.88
C TYR A 86 -4.60 -6.28 -3.85
N LEU A 87 -3.84 -5.41 -4.53
CA LEU A 87 -2.80 -5.84 -5.47
C LEU A 87 -1.73 -6.72 -4.83
N ARG A 88 -1.39 -6.52 -3.56
CA ARG A 88 -0.42 -7.37 -2.87
C ARG A 88 -0.98 -8.78 -2.60
N GLY A 89 -2.26 -8.88 -2.26
CA GLY A 89 -2.89 -10.11 -1.75
C GLY A 89 -3.63 -10.93 -2.79
N GLU A 90 -4.01 -10.34 -3.92
CA GLU A 90 -4.92 -10.96 -4.88
C GLU A 90 -4.26 -12.06 -5.71
N PHE A 91 -5.02 -13.12 -5.98
CA PHE A 91 -4.55 -14.27 -6.75
C PHE A 91 -4.14 -13.89 -8.17
N GLU A 92 -4.93 -13.07 -8.85
CA GLU A 92 -4.71 -12.60 -10.22
C GLU A 92 -3.41 -11.79 -10.30
N SER A 93 -3.22 -10.85 -9.39
CA SER A 93 -1.98 -10.07 -9.26
C SER A 93 -0.77 -10.98 -9.09
N ARG A 94 -0.87 -11.95 -8.17
CA ARG A 94 0.18 -12.92 -7.92
C ARG A 94 0.49 -13.76 -9.16
N ALA A 95 -0.51 -14.25 -9.88
CA ALA A 95 -0.32 -15.05 -11.08
C ALA A 95 0.40 -14.26 -12.19
N LEU A 96 0.09 -12.97 -12.33
CA LEU A 96 0.77 -12.08 -13.28
C LEU A 96 2.22 -11.81 -12.86
N LEU A 97 2.47 -11.60 -11.56
CA LEU A 97 3.82 -11.44 -11.02
C LEU A 97 4.66 -12.72 -11.15
N GLU A 98 4.06 -13.89 -10.96
CA GLU A 98 4.72 -15.20 -11.16
C GLU A 98 5.08 -15.38 -12.64
N THR A 99 4.20 -14.97 -13.56
CA THR A 99 4.49 -14.96 -15.00
C THR A 99 5.67 -14.04 -15.33
N TRP A 100 5.71 -12.84 -14.73
CA TRP A 100 6.84 -11.91 -14.88
C TRP A 100 8.15 -12.46 -14.30
N ALA A 101 8.08 -13.15 -13.15
CA ALA A 101 9.25 -13.73 -12.49
C ALA A 101 9.90 -14.85 -13.33
N GLY A 102 9.08 -15.63 -14.05
CA GLY A 102 9.53 -16.79 -14.81
C GLY A 102 10.09 -17.88 -13.88
N ASP A 103 11.29 -18.38 -14.17
CA ASP A 103 11.94 -19.42 -13.36
C ASP A 103 12.55 -18.91 -12.04
N ARG A 104 12.44 -17.60 -11.76
CA ARG A 104 13.01 -16.97 -10.56
C ARG A 104 12.08 -17.15 -9.36
N GLN A 105 12.67 -17.15 -8.17
CA GLN A 105 11.89 -17.09 -6.95
C GLN A 105 11.24 -15.71 -6.81
N LEU A 106 9.91 -15.66 -6.91
CA LEU A 106 9.14 -14.45 -6.66
C LEU A 106 9.11 -14.14 -5.16
N MET A 107 9.52 -12.93 -4.79
CA MET A 107 9.40 -12.40 -3.45
C MET A 107 8.61 -11.09 -3.44
N LEU A 108 7.66 -10.99 -2.52
CA LEU A 108 6.81 -9.83 -2.35
C LEU A 108 7.08 -9.20 -1.00
N ALA A 109 7.31 -7.89 -0.97
CA ALA A 109 7.44 -7.13 0.26
C ALA A 109 6.65 -5.83 0.18
N ALA A 110 6.02 -5.44 1.28
CA ALA A 110 5.18 -4.26 1.32
C ALA A 110 5.42 -3.39 2.55
N HIS A 111 5.35 -2.08 2.36
CA HIS A 111 5.33 -1.10 3.42
C HIS A 111 4.22 -0.08 3.17
N TYR A 112 3.57 0.34 4.24
CA TYR A 112 2.47 1.30 4.22
C TYR A 112 2.84 2.40 5.19
N PHE A 113 3.17 3.58 4.66
CA PHE A 113 3.43 4.74 5.49
C PHE A 113 2.15 5.15 6.24
N TRP A 114 2.32 5.72 7.42
CA TRP A 114 1.19 6.12 8.24
C TRP A 114 1.51 7.35 9.10
N ILE A 115 0.95 8.51 8.72
CA ILE A 115 1.16 9.78 9.46
C ILE A 115 0.81 9.69 10.96
N PRO A 116 -0.35 9.13 11.36
CA PRO A 116 -0.70 8.92 12.78
C PRO A 116 0.13 7.84 13.49
N GLY A 117 0.98 7.11 12.75
CA GLY A 117 1.76 6.00 13.26
C GLY A 117 2.99 6.40 14.06
N SER A 118 3.78 5.40 14.44
CA SER A 118 5.06 5.58 15.13
C SER A 118 6.10 6.25 14.22
N PRO A 119 7.18 6.84 14.77
CA PRO A 119 8.27 7.40 13.97
C PRO A 119 8.85 6.43 12.93
N LEU A 120 8.90 5.13 13.23
CA LEU A 120 9.33 4.12 12.28
C LEU A 120 8.34 3.94 11.12
N GLN A 121 7.03 4.00 11.38
CA GLN A 121 5.98 3.87 10.34
C GLN A 121 5.93 5.03 9.34
N LYS A 122 6.65 6.12 9.57
CA LYS A 122 6.76 7.28 8.66
C LYS A 122 8.17 7.53 8.11
N SER A 123 9.13 6.66 8.42
CA SER A 123 10.55 6.86 8.08
C SER A 123 11.07 5.82 7.09
N LEU A 124 12.12 6.19 6.36
CA LEU A 124 12.82 5.28 5.44
C LEU A 124 13.44 4.08 6.16
N GLU A 125 13.90 4.27 7.40
CA GLU A 125 14.44 3.17 8.21
C GLU A 125 13.35 2.13 8.46
N GLY A 126 12.18 2.54 8.95
CA GLY A 126 11.09 1.62 9.20
C GLY A 126 10.58 0.95 7.92
N MET A 127 10.56 1.67 6.79
CA MET A 127 10.28 1.07 5.48
C MET A 127 11.27 -0.04 5.14
N LEU A 128 12.57 0.26 5.11
CA LEU A 128 13.60 -0.71 4.73
C LEU A 128 13.63 -1.92 5.68
N ARG A 129 13.50 -1.69 6.99
CA ARG A 129 13.41 -2.76 7.99
C ARG A 129 12.20 -3.66 7.75
N THR A 130 11.05 -3.06 7.44
CA THR A 130 9.82 -3.80 7.11
C THR A 130 10.01 -4.67 5.86
N LEU A 131 10.59 -4.11 4.79
CA LEU A 131 10.81 -4.82 3.54
C LEU A 131 11.81 -5.98 3.75
N LEU A 132 12.96 -5.71 4.36
CA LEU A 132 13.98 -6.73 4.64
C LEU A 132 13.44 -7.84 5.54
N HIS A 133 12.72 -7.50 6.61
CA HIS A 133 12.12 -8.50 7.48
C HIS A 133 11.18 -9.42 6.69
N GLN A 134 10.33 -8.87 5.81
CA GLN A 134 9.44 -9.69 4.98
C GLN A 134 10.18 -10.57 3.97
N LEU A 135 11.27 -10.08 3.37
CA LEU A 135 12.06 -10.87 2.42
C LEU A 135 12.88 -11.98 3.09
N LEU A 136 13.36 -11.75 4.33
CA LEU A 136 14.34 -12.62 4.98
C LEU A 136 13.74 -13.57 6.02
N LYS A 137 12.55 -13.30 6.54
CA LYS A 137 11.96 -14.07 7.66
C LYS A 137 11.89 -15.57 7.39
N ASP A 138 11.52 -15.95 6.17
CA ASP A 138 11.39 -17.34 5.75
C ASP A 138 12.50 -17.76 4.77
N GLN A 139 13.53 -16.92 4.59
CA GLN A 139 14.63 -17.05 3.61
C GLN A 139 15.97 -16.67 4.25
N SER A 140 16.26 -17.25 5.41
CA SER A 140 17.48 -16.94 6.18
C SER A 140 18.79 -17.21 5.44
N ASP A 141 18.76 -18.09 4.45
CA ASP A 141 19.89 -18.42 3.57
C ASP A 141 20.32 -17.22 2.70
N LEU A 142 19.47 -16.21 2.55
CA LEU A 142 19.78 -14.98 1.83
C LEU A 142 20.58 -13.97 2.67
N LEU A 143 20.63 -14.10 4.01
CA LEU A 143 21.33 -13.17 4.91
C LEU A 143 22.80 -12.92 4.55
N PRO A 144 23.61 -13.93 4.19
CA PRO A 144 25.00 -13.71 3.79
C PRO A 144 25.12 -12.83 2.53
N THR A 145 24.10 -12.85 1.66
CA THR A 145 24.07 -11.99 0.47
C THR A 145 23.49 -10.61 0.77
N ALA A 146 22.40 -10.57 1.54
CA ALA A 146 21.73 -9.32 1.90
C ALA A 146 22.66 -8.43 2.72
N CYS A 147 23.10 -8.91 3.89
CA CYS A 147 23.88 -8.13 4.85
C CYS A 147 25.19 -8.84 5.21
N PRO A 148 26.15 -8.98 4.27
CA PRO A 148 27.37 -9.77 4.46
C PRO A 148 28.20 -9.31 5.66
N ALA A 149 28.29 -7.99 5.89
CA ALA A 149 29.03 -7.43 7.02
C ALA A 149 28.40 -7.84 8.36
N ARG A 150 27.08 -7.67 8.52
CA ARG A 150 26.37 -8.06 9.76
C ARG A 150 26.36 -9.57 9.95
N TRP A 151 26.21 -10.35 8.87
CA TRP A 151 26.31 -11.80 8.92
C TRP A 151 27.70 -12.24 9.44
N ALA A 152 28.79 -11.71 8.88
CA ALA A 152 30.14 -12.05 9.31
C ALA A 152 30.43 -11.61 10.76
N GLN A 153 29.98 -10.43 11.16
CA GLN A 153 30.21 -9.89 12.51
C GLN A 153 29.46 -10.69 13.59
N THR A 154 28.22 -11.06 13.33
CA THR A 154 27.38 -11.80 14.30
C THR A 154 27.84 -13.25 14.48
N GLN A 155 28.45 -13.86 13.46
CA GLN A 155 29.14 -15.15 13.57
C GLN A 155 30.35 -15.08 14.52
N GLY A 156 31.05 -13.94 14.55
CA GLY A 156 32.21 -13.72 15.43
C GLY A 156 31.87 -13.24 16.85
N SER A 157 30.72 -12.59 17.05
CA SER A 157 30.28 -12.09 18.34
C SER A 157 28.75 -11.92 18.40
N ALA A 158 28.09 -12.71 19.25
CA ALA A 158 26.64 -12.65 19.45
C ALA A 158 26.16 -11.29 20.00
N HIS A 159 27.04 -10.49 20.63
CA HIS A 159 26.68 -9.15 21.11
C HIS A 159 26.34 -8.17 19.98
N MET A 160 26.87 -8.40 18.76
CA MET A 160 26.62 -7.55 17.59
C MET A 160 25.19 -7.62 17.06
N ILE A 161 24.39 -8.61 17.51
CA ILE A 161 22.97 -8.75 17.14
C ILE A 161 22.16 -7.52 17.61
N ASN A 162 22.54 -6.94 18.75
CA ASN A 162 21.82 -5.81 19.36
C ASN A 162 22.26 -4.45 18.82
N GLU A 163 23.25 -4.40 17.92
CA GLU A 163 23.70 -3.14 17.32
C GLU A 163 22.61 -2.58 16.40
N PRO A 164 22.26 -1.28 16.51
CA PRO A 164 21.27 -0.65 15.67
C PRO A 164 21.57 -0.82 14.17
N TRP A 165 20.50 -0.93 13.37
CA TRP A 165 20.62 -0.92 11.91
C TRP A 165 20.97 0.47 11.41
N ILE A 166 22.00 0.56 10.56
CA ILE A 166 22.39 1.82 9.93
C ILE A 166 21.65 1.95 8.61
N TYR A 167 21.20 3.17 8.27
CA TYR A 167 20.47 3.44 7.02
C TYR A 167 21.20 2.92 5.76
N ALA A 168 22.50 3.16 5.64
CA ALA A 168 23.29 2.72 4.49
C ALA A 168 23.30 1.18 4.37
N GLU A 169 23.42 0.49 5.50
CA GLU A 169 23.39 -0.97 5.56
C GLU A 169 22.04 -1.52 5.10
N LEU A 170 20.93 -0.92 5.56
CA LEU A 170 19.58 -1.31 5.16
C LEU A 170 19.37 -1.12 3.65
N VAL A 171 19.82 0.01 3.10
CA VAL A 171 19.74 0.29 1.66
C VAL A 171 20.54 -0.73 0.85
N ASP A 172 21.77 -1.01 1.28
CA ASP A 172 22.61 -1.98 0.58
C ASP A 172 22.06 -3.39 0.69
N ALA A 173 21.45 -3.76 1.82
CA ALA A 173 20.83 -5.06 1.97
C ALA A 173 19.67 -5.30 1.00
N VAL A 174 18.79 -4.30 0.83
CA VAL A 174 17.70 -4.40 -0.16
C VAL A 174 18.26 -4.46 -1.58
N ALA A 175 19.27 -3.63 -1.88
CA ALA A 175 19.88 -3.61 -3.20
C ALA A 175 20.61 -4.92 -3.54
N ASN A 176 21.32 -5.52 -2.58
CA ASN A 176 22.02 -6.79 -2.75
C ASN A 176 21.06 -7.95 -3.04
N LEU A 177 19.86 -7.94 -2.45
CA LEU A 177 18.82 -8.90 -2.81
C LEU A 177 18.31 -8.66 -4.23
N GLY A 178 18.10 -7.41 -4.62
CA GLY A 178 17.62 -7.07 -5.97
C GLY A 178 18.63 -7.28 -7.11
N THR A 179 19.91 -7.48 -6.81
CA THR A 179 20.94 -7.83 -7.82
C THR A 179 21.07 -9.33 -8.05
N ARG A 180 20.41 -10.17 -7.25
CA ARG A 180 20.43 -11.63 -7.42
C ARG A 180 19.65 -12.04 -8.66
N GLY A 181 20.30 -12.82 -9.53
CA GLY A 181 19.70 -13.26 -10.79
C GLY A 181 18.61 -14.34 -10.65
N ASP A 182 18.63 -15.07 -9.53
CA ASP A 182 17.67 -16.12 -9.18
C ASP A 182 16.40 -15.59 -8.48
N LEU A 183 16.37 -14.29 -8.15
CA LEU A 183 15.25 -13.65 -7.46
C LEU A 183 14.50 -12.69 -8.40
N ALA A 184 13.19 -12.63 -8.22
CA ALA A 184 12.34 -11.58 -8.77
C ALA A 184 11.60 -10.90 -7.61
N ILE A 185 11.84 -9.61 -7.38
CA ILE A 185 11.33 -8.92 -6.20
C ILE A 185 10.30 -7.87 -6.62
N CYS A 186 9.10 -7.92 -6.06
CA CYS A 186 8.10 -6.86 -6.22
C CYS A 186 7.83 -6.15 -4.89
N PHE A 187 8.09 -4.85 -4.86
CA PHE A 187 7.84 -3.98 -3.72
C PHE A 187 6.49 -3.28 -3.86
N PHE A 188 5.68 -3.30 -2.80
CA PHE A 188 4.46 -2.49 -2.67
C PHE A 188 4.68 -1.39 -1.62
N ILE A 189 4.76 -0.14 -2.04
CA ILE A 189 5.08 0.99 -1.14
C ILE A 189 3.94 2.01 -1.18
N ASP A 190 3.08 1.97 -0.17
CA ASP A 190 1.90 2.82 -0.09
C ASP A 190 2.17 4.11 0.70
N GLY A 191 1.68 5.24 0.17
CA GLY A 191 1.69 6.53 0.84
C GLY A 191 3.05 7.22 0.85
N LEU A 192 3.74 7.35 -0.30
CA LEU A 192 5.04 8.05 -0.33
C LEU A 192 4.97 9.50 0.19
N ASP A 193 3.82 10.17 0.01
CA ASP A 193 3.57 11.51 0.56
C ASP A 193 3.46 11.54 2.09
N GLU A 194 3.25 10.38 2.73
CA GLU A 194 3.23 10.21 4.18
C GLU A 194 4.62 9.93 4.78
N CYS A 195 5.64 9.74 3.94
CA CYS A 195 7.03 9.71 4.38
C CYS A 195 7.48 11.11 4.82
N GLU A 196 8.32 11.20 5.86
CA GLU A 196 8.87 12.48 6.33
C GLU A 196 9.45 13.31 5.17
N GLU A 197 8.97 14.54 5.02
CA GLU A 197 9.28 15.42 3.86
C GLU A 197 10.79 15.60 3.65
N ARG A 198 11.55 15.79 4.73
CA ARG A 198 13.03 15.88 4.70
C ARG A 198 13.73 14.66 4.10
N SER A 199 13.04 13.52 4.03
CA SER A 199 13.55 12.26 3.52
C SER A 199 13.18 12.02 2.05
N HIS A 200 12.31 12.82 1.43
CA HIS A 200 11.88 12.64 0.04
C HIS A 200 13.05 12.58 -0.97
N PRO A 201 14.12 13.40 -0.86
CA PRO A 201 15.27 13.25 -1.76
C PRO A 201 15.95 11.88 -1.67
N LYS A 202 16.09 11.35 -0.44
CA LYS A 202 16.68 10.02 -0.19
C LYS A 202 15.74 8.89 -0.64
N LEU A 203 14.44 9.06 -0.44
CA LEU A 203 13.41 8.14 -0.94
C LEU A 203 13.47 8.03 -2.45
N ASN A 204 13.48 9.17 -3.15
CA ASN A 204 13.54 9.23 -4.59
C ASN A 204 14.84 8.59 -5.12
N GLN A 205 15.98 8.86 -4.49
CA GLN A 205 17.25 8.21 -4.83
C GLN A 205 17.20 6.68 -4.65
N LEU A 206 16.62 6.22 -3.56
CA LEU A 206 16.44 4.79 -3.29
C LEU A 206 15.54 4.14 -4.33
N LEU A 207 14.36 4.71 -4.61
CA LEU A 207 13.42 4.20 -5.61
C LEU A 207 14.06 4.12 -7.00
N ARG A 208 14.84 5.14 -7.40
CA ARG A 208 15.63 5.10 -8.65
C ARG A 208 16.68 4.00 -8.66
N ARG A 209 17.41 3.82 -7.55
CA ARG A 209 18.42 2.76 -7.44
C ARG A 209 17.75 1.39 -7.62
N LEU A 210 16.61 1.17 -6.96
CA LEU A 210 15.88 -0.09 -7.02
C LEU A 210 15.20 -0.31 -8.38
N SER A 211 14.65 0.72 -9.00
CA SER A 211 13.99 0.61 -10.31
C SER A 211 14.96 0.25 -11.44
N ASN A 212 16.25 0.58 -11.28
CA ASN A 212 17.28 0.24 -12.26
C ASN A 212 17.82 -1.19 -12.11
N LEU A 213 17.33 -1.96 -11.12
CA LEU A 213 17.69 -3.37 -10.96
C LEU A 213 16.84 -4.24 -11.91
N PRO A 214 17.43 -5.28 -12.53
CA PRO A 214 16.83 -5.97 -13.67
C PRO A 214 15.59 -6.81 -13.32
N HIS A 215 15.51 -7.29 -12.08
CA HIS A 215 14.44 -8.19 -11.62
C HIS A 215 13.70 -7.61 -10.43
N VAL A 216 13.53 -6.28 -10.44
CA VAL A 216 12.81 -5.53 -9.42
C VAL A 216 11.64 -4.79 -10.05
N LYS A 217 10.47 -4.97 -9.45
CA LYS A 217 9.25 -4.20 -9.73
C LYS A 217 8.85 -3.42 -8.48
N ILE A 218 8.34 -2.21 -8.66
CA ILE A 218 7.89 -1.33 -7.59
C ILE A 218 6.48 -0.85 -7.95
N CYS A 219 5.50 -1.30 -7.19
CA CYS A 219 4.18 -0.70 -7.14
C CYS A 219 4.19 0.33 -6.01
N MET A 220 3.96 1.59 -6.31
CA MET A 220 3.96 2.66 -5.31
C MET A 220 2.70 3.51 -5.39
N SER A 221 2.30 4.10 -4.26
CA SER A 221 1.16 5.01 -4.23
C SER A 221 1.51 6.35 -3.59
N SER A 222 0.88 7.43 -4.06
CA SER A 222 0.91 8.72 -3.39
C SER A 222 -0.19 9.66 -3.90
N ARG A 223 -0.32 10.83 -3.27
CA ARG A 223 -0.98 11.99 -3.88
C ARG A 223 -0.23 12.44 -5.14
N PRO A 224 -0.87 13.18 -6.08
CA PRO A 224 -0.23 13.71 -7.28
C PRO A 224 0.73 14.88 -6.98
N TRP A 225 1.67 14.69 -6.05
CA TRP A 225 2.61 15.70 -5.61
C TRP A 225 3.74 15.90 -6.62
N THR A 226 4.12 17.16 -6.81
CA THR A 226 5.12 17.60 -7.79
C THR A 226 6.50 16.99 -7.53
N ALA A 227 6.86 16.73 -6.27
CA ALA A 227 8.13 16.12 -5.89
C ALA A 227 8.35 14.72 -6.48
N PHE A 228 7.28 13.90 -6.56
CA PHE A 228 7.35 12.57 -7.16
C PHE A 228 7.13 12.64 -8.67
N LYS A 229 6.22 13.52 -9.14
CA LYS A 229 5.94 13.66 -10.58
C LYS A 229 7.21 14.02 -11.35
N ARG A 230 7.96 15.04 -10.92
CA ARG A 230 9.18 15.48 -11.61
C ARG A 230 10.25 14.39 -11.73
N GLU A 231 10.27 13.45 -10.79
CA GLU A 231 11.30 12.43 -10.73
C GLU A 231 11.00 11.23 -11.63
N PHE A 232 9.72 10.88 -11.74
CA PHE A 232 9.29 9.61 -12.34
C PHE A 232 8.51 9.79 -13.66
N GLU A 233 8.21 11.03 -14.06
CA GLU A 233 7.55 11.33 -15.33
C GLU A 233 8.30 10.72 -16.53
N GLY A 234 7.57 9.98 -17.35
CA GLY A 234 8.08 9.31 -18.56
C GLY A 234 8.72 7.93 -18.34
N ASN A 235 8.91 7.49 -17.09
CA ASN A 235 9.50 6.19 -16.76
C ASN A 235 8.58 5.30 -15.91
N THR A 236 7.29 5.65 -15.80
CA THR A 236 6.30 4.91 -15.00
C THR A 236 5.05 4.61 -15.79
N GLU A 237 4.47 3.45 -15.53
CA GLU A 237 3.06 3.23 -15.80
C GLU A 237 2.26 3.82 -14.65
N THR A 238 1.33 4.74 -14.94
CA THR A 238 0.65 5.54 -13.92
C THR A 238 -0.86 5.45 -14.10
N ILE A 239 -1.59 5.31 -13.00
CA ILE A 239 -3.05 5.46 -12.95
C ILE A 239 -3.44 6.62 -12.05
N LEU A 240 -4.50 7.32 -12.43
CA LEU A 240 -5.17 8.31 -11.58
C LEU A 240 -6.41 7.64 -10.99
N LEU A 241 -6.28 7.07 -9.78
CA LEU A 241 -7.29 6.20 -9.19
C LEU A 241 -8.67 6.86 -9.07
N HIS A 242 -8.70 8.15 -8.70
CA HIS A 242 -9.94 8.92 -8.60
C HIS A 242 -10.68 9.08 -9.94
N GLU A 243 -9.99 9.02 -11.08
CA GLU A 243 -10.64 9.05 -12.40
C GLU A 243 -11.25 7.69 -12.77
N LEU A 244 -10.86 6.61 -12.09
CA LEU A 244 -11.27 5.22 -12.37
C LEU A 244 -12.34 4.72 -11.39
N ASN A 245 -12.47 5.37 -10.23
CA ASN A 245 -13.36 4.95 -9.14
C ASN A 245 -14.85 5.20 -9.37
N LEU A 246 -15.26 5.91 -10.44
CA LEU A 246 -16.65 6.32 -10.61
C LEU A 246 -17.63 5.13 -10.61
N ARG A 247 -17.29 4.04 -11.32
CA ARG A 247 -18.10 2.82 -11.34
C ARG A 247 -18.07 2.09 -10.00
N ASP A 248 -16.90 2.00 -9.38
CA ASP A 248 -16.70 1.27 -8.14
C ASP A 248 -17.44 1.94 -6.96
N ILE A 249 -17.43 3.27 -6.88
CA ILE A 249 -18.20 4.04 -5.89
C ILE A 249 -19.70 3.77 -6.06
N PHE A 250 -20.18 3.76 -7.32
CA PHE A 250 -21.57 3.44 -7.59
C PHE A 250 -21.95 2.02 -7.16
N GLU A 251 -21.11 1.03 -7.39
CA GLU A 251 -21.40 -0.34 -6.93
C GLU A 251 -21.30 -0.48 -5.40
N TYR A 252 -20.28 0.13 -4.78
CA TYR A 252 -20.02 0.04 -3.33
C TYR A 252 -21.07 0.75 -2.47
N ASP A 253 -21.20 2.08 -2.61
CA ASP A 253 -22.03 2.87 -1.69
C ASP A 253 -23.52 2.68 -1.99
N PHE A 254 -23.88 2.41 -3.24
CA PHE A 254 -25.28 2.43 -3.65
C PHE A 254 -25.93 1.06 -3.68
N ARG A 255 -25.34 0.01 -4.28
CA ARG A 255 -26.02 -1.30 -4.29
C ARG A 255 -26.05 -1.93 -2.90
N ASP A 256 -24.92 -1.92 -2.21
CA ASP A 256 -24.79 -2.64 -0.96
C ASP A 256 -25.07 -1.71 0.24
N GLY A 257 -24.62 -0.45 0.20
CA GLY A 257 -24.94 0.56 1.21
C GLY A 257 -26.43 0.86 1.36
N ILE A 258 -27.17 1.10 0.26
CA ILE A 258 -28.62 1.34 0.35
C ILE A 258 -29.40 0.09 0.74
N SER A 259 -28.93 -1.11 0.36
CA SER A 259 -29.59 -2.36 0.78
C SER A 259 -29.59 -2.56 2.30
N ALA A 260 -28.60 -2.00 3.01
CA ALA A 260 -28.53 -2.00 4.47
C ALA A 260 -29.59 -1.08 5.12
N TYR A 261 -30.05 -0.06 4.40
CA TYR A 261 -31.20 0.75 4.79
C TYR A 261 -32.46 0.08 4.25
N SER A 262 -32.97 -0.92 4.98
CA SER A 262 -34.15 -1.78 4.68
C SER A 262 -35.47 -1.05 4.36
N PHE A 263 -35.44 0.28 4.27
CA PHE A 263 -36.59 1.15 4.09
C PHE A 263 -36.66 1.79 2.70
N VAL A 264 -35.65 1.62 1.83
CA VAL A 264 -35.72 2.14 0.46
C VAL A 264 -36.52 1.17 -0.41
N PRO A 265 -37.69 1.57 -0.96
CA PRO A 265 -38.55 0.65 -1.70
C PRO A 265 -37.87 0.09 -2.96
N PRO A 266 -38.14 -1.18 -3.36
CA PRO A 266 -37.52 -1.83 -4.51
C PRO A 266 -37.81 -1.18 -5.88
N SER A 267 -38.74 -0.22 -5.94
CA SER A 267 -39.13 0.44 -7.19
C SER A 267 -38.15 1.57 -7.55
N LEU A 268 -36.94 1.18 -7.96
CA LEU A 268 -35.90 2.06 -8.52
C LEU A 268 -36.20 2.54 -9.95
N GLU A 269 -37.41 2.33 -10.46
CA GLU A 269 -37.66 2.40 -11.90
C GLU A 269 -37.83 3.82 -12.48
N ALA A 270 -38.04 4.91 -11.71
CA ALA A 270 -37.90 6.26 -12.31
C ALA A 270 -37.70 7.47 -11.37
N SER A 271 -36.81 8.35 -11.86
CA SER A 271 -36.61 9.80 -11.64
C SER A 271 -35.72 10.26 -10.46
N PRO A 272 -36.19 10.60 -9.24
CA PRO A 272 -35.40 11.50 -8.37
C PRO A 272 -34.30 10.83 -7.55
N THR A 273 -34.52 9.63 -7.02
CA THR A 273 -33.52 8.91 -6.21
C THR A 273 -32.29 8.55 -7.04
N LYS A 274 -32.49 8.05 -8.26
CA LYS A 274 -31.40 7.79 -9.21
C LYS A 274 -30.60 9.06 -9.51
N ILE A 275 -31.28 10.18 -9.77
CA ILE A 275 -30.61 11.47 -9.99
C ILE A 275 -29.79 11.86 -8.76
N LEU A 276 -30.35 11.75 -7.55
CA LEU A 276 -29.63 12.01 -6.31
C LEU A 276 -28.34 11.18 -6.22
N ILE A 277 -28.43 9.86 -6.43
CA ILE A 277 -27.28 8.94 -6.36
C ILE A 277 -26.22 9.28 -7.42
N TYR A 278 -26.62 9.39 -8.70
CA TYR A 278 -25.69 9.72 -9.77
C TYR A 278 -25.03 11.08 -9.51
N THR A 279 -25.77 12.05 -8.98
CA THR A 279 -25.22 13.36 -8.61
C THR A 279 -24.21 13.23 -7.48
N THR A 280 -24.49 12.43 -6.44
CA THR A 280 -23.52 12.15 -5.36
C THR A 280 -22.26 11.50 -5.91
N VAL A 281 -22.38 10.44 -6.70
CA VAL A 281 -21.21 9.73 -7.28
C VAL A 281 -20.38 10.65 -8.16
N LEU A 282 -21.02 11.49 -8.99
CA LEU A 282 -20.31 12.47 -9.82
C LEU A 282 -19.61 13.53 -8.98
N LYS A 283 -20.27 14.04 -7.93
CA LYS A 283 -19.69 15.04 -7.02
C LYS A 283 -18.54 14.49 -6.18
N ALA A 284 -18.52 13.19 -5.92
CA ALA A 284 -17.44 12.54 -5.20
C ALA A 284 -16.10 12.63 -5.93
N GLN A 285 -16.11 12.85 -7.26
CA GLN A 285 -14.89 12.95 -8.08
C GLN A 285 -13.90 11.81 -7.80
N GLY A 286 -14.41 10.59 -7.60
CA GLY A 286 -13.60 9.41 -7.31
C GLY A 286 -13.10 9.26 -5.88
N VAL A 287 -13.56 10.09 -4.94
CA VAL A 287 -13.18 10.02 -3.52
C VAL A 287 -14.21 9.20 -2.74
N PHE A 288 -13.90 7.92 -2.49
CA PHE A 288 -14.76 7.00 -1.72
C PHE A 288 -15.18 7.57 -0.37
N LEU A 289 -14.24 8.11 0.40
CA LEU A 289 -14.56 8.63 1.73
C LEU A 289 -15.57 9.79 1.66
N TRP A 290 -15.49 10.65 0.64
CA TRP A 290 -16.47 11.72 0.44
C TRP A 290 -17.83 11.12 0.10
N ALA A 291 -17.86 10.16 -0.84
CA ALA A 291 -19.09 9.49 -1.25
C ALA A 291 -19.78 8.83 -0.06
N SER A 292 -19.07 8.06 0.76
CA SER A 292 -19.65 7.39 1.93
C SER A 292 -20.16 8.38 2.99
N ILE A 293 -19.46 9.49 3.27
CA ILE A 293 -19.92 10.52 4.22
C ILE A 293 -21.22 11.18 3.71
N VAL A 294 -21.24 11.55 2.43
CA VAL A 294 -22.41 12.21 1.84
C VAL A 294 -23.59 11.25 1.75
N MET A 295 -23.33 9.98 1.39
CA MET A 295 -24.35 8.94 1.35
C MET A 295 -24.96 8.66 2.72
N ASP A 296 -24.18 8.61 3.80
CA ASP A 296 -24.73 8.46 5.16
C ASP A 296 -25.63 9.65 5.55
N GLY A 297 -25.20 10.87 5.22
CA GLY A 297 -26.00 12.08 5.42
C GLY A 297 -27.29 12.10 4.60
N ILE A 298 -27.24 11.62 3.36
CA ILE A 298 -28.42 11.47 2.48
C ILE A 298 -29.37 10.42 3.03
N CYS A 299 -28.88 9.23 3.37
CA CYS A 299 -29.69 8.14 3.90
C CYS A 299 -30.42 8.55 5.17
N THR A 300 -29.75 9.29 6.06
CA THR A 300 -30.37 9.87 7.26
C THR A 300 -31.54 10.80 6.93
N ARG A 301 -31.42 11.64 5.90
CA ARG A 301 -32.49 12.57 5.49
C ARG A 301 -33.63 11.86 4.78
N LEU A 302 -33.34 10.82 3.98
CA LEU A 302 -34.34 10.02 3.27
C LEU A 302 -35.29 9.27 4.21
N VAL A 303 -34.96 9.13 5.50
CA VAL A 303 -35.90 8.63 6.53
C VAL A 303 -37.12 9.54 6.69
N HIS A 304 -36.95 10.84 6.47
CA HIS A 304 -37.97 11.85 6.75
C HIS A 304 -38.38 12.69 5.53
N GLN A 305 -37.58 12.66 4.44
CA GLN A 305 -37.73 13.52 3.27
C GLN A 305 -37.69 12.69 1.98
N SER A 306 -38.36 13.18 0.94
CA SER A 306 -38.29 12.61 -0.41
C SER A 306 -36.95 12.92 -1.08
N ALA A 307 -36.53 12.11 -2.06
CA ALA A 307 -35.29 12.35 -2.80
C ALA A 307 -35.25 13.72 -3.52
N THR A 308 -36.40 14.25 -3.95
CA THR A 308 -36.52 15.60 -4.51
C THR A 308 -36.24 16.70 -3.50
N GLU A 309 -36.61 16.49 -2.24
CA GLU A 309 -36.32 17.43 -1.14
C GLU A 309 -34.86 17.32 -0.70
N VAL A 310 -34.25 16.14 -0.78
CA VAL A 310 -32.84 15.93 -0.40
C VAL A 310 -31.87 16.47 -1.45
N LEU A 311 -32.24 16.42 -2.74
CA LEU A 311 -31.39 16.80 -3.88
C LEU A 311 -30.70 18.17 -3.74
N PRO A 312 -31.39 19.26 -3.39
CA PRO A 312 -30.77 20.58 -3.22
C PRO A 312 -29.69 20.63 -2.12
N TYR A 313 -29.80 19.79 -1.09
CA TYR A 313 -28.81 19.76 0.00
C TYR A 313 -27.47 19.15 -0.41
N LEU A 314 -27.40 18.48 -1.58
CA LEU A 314 -26.11 18.06 -2.14
C LEU A 314 -25.17 19.23 -2.42
N ASP A 315 -25.70 20.43 -2.64
CA ASP A 315 -24.89 21.64 -2.87
C ASP A 315 -24.32 22.22 -1.56
N ASP A 316 -24.88 21.84 -0.42
CA ASP A 316 -24.36 22.28 0.89
C ASP A 316 -23.11 21.51 1.30
N PHE A 317 -22.94 20.28 0.78
CA PHE A 317 -21.74 19.49 1.01
C PHE A 317 -20.55 20.13 0.31
N PRO A 318 -19.43 20.38 1.02
CA PRO A 318 -18.21 20.86 0.40
C PRO A 318 -17.74 19.94 -0.73
N PRO A 319 -17.13 20.49 -1.77
CA PRO A 319 -16.72 19.71 -2.95
C PRO A 319 -15.55 18.76 -2.64
N ASP A 320 -14.82 18.98 -1.55
CA ASP A 320 -13.65 18.21 -1.17
C ASP A 320 -13.63 17.89 0.34
N LEU A 321 -12.84 16.88 0.71
CA LEU A 321 -12.73 16.42 2.10
C LEU A 321 -12.06 17.45 3.02
N GLU A 322 -11.13 18.25 2.52
CA GLU A 322 -10.40 19.24 3.33
C GLU A 322 -11.39 20.31 3.82
N THR A 323 -12.14 20.91 2.91
CA THR A 323 -13.22 21.85 3.23
C THR A 323 -14.30 21.19 4.09
N HIS A 324 -14.60 19.90 3.89
CA HIS A 324 -15.54 19.16 4.74
C HIS A 324 -15.06 19.06 6.19
N PHE A 325 -13.82 18.62 6.41
CA PHE A 325 -13.23 18.52 7.74
C PHE A 325 -13.02 19.88 8.38
N GLU A 326 -12.59 20.89 7.63
CA GLU A 326 -12.51 22.26 8.12
C GLU A 326 -13.86 22.74 8.65
N ARG A 327 -14.94 22.62 7.86
CA ARG A 327 -16.27 23.00 8.32
C ARG A 327 -16.68 22.22 9.58
N GLN A 328 -16.41 20.92 9.66
CA GLN A 328 -16.72 20.14 10.87
C GLN A 328 -15.91 20.59 12.08
N ILE A 329 -14.61 20.80 11.93
CA ILE A 329 -13.71 21.28 13.00
C ILE A 329 -14.16 22.68 13.46
N PHE A 330 -14.36 23.62 12.53
CA PHE A 330 -14.79 24.98 12.83
C PHE A 330 -16.25 25.07 13.33
N SER A 331 -17.09 24.08 13.06
CA SER A 331 -18.45 24.00 13.62
C SER A 331 -18.47 23.45 15.05
N ARG A 332 -17.43 22.70 15.44
CA ARG A 332 -17.24 22.14 16.79
C ARG A 332 -16.41 23.04 17.71
N ILE A 333 -15.68 24.01 17.16
CA ILE A 333 -15.04 25.07 17.95
C ILE A 333 -16.15 26.05 18.37
N ASP A 334 -16.36 26.12 19.68
CA ASP A 334 -17.40 26.94 20.32
C ASP A 334 -17.33 28.39 19.83
N ALA A 335 -18.49 29.01 19.58
CA ALA A 335 -18.59 30.37 19.02
C ALA A 335 -17.91 31.43 19.90
N THR A 336 -17.60 31.08 21.15
CA THR A 336 -16.90 31.87 22.15
C THR A 336 -15.40 32.10 21.83
N TYR A 337 -14.83 31.37 20.87
CA TYR A 337 -13.41 31.48 20.49
C TYR A 337 -13.20 31.97 19.04
N ARG A 338 -14.22 32.56 18.39
CA ARG A 338 -14.10 33.22 17.07
C ARG A 338 -13.81 34.70 17.17
#